data_AF-A0A7W1C9V2-F1
#
_entry.id   AF-A0A7W1C9V2-F1
#
_cell.length_a   1.000
_cell.length_b   1.000
_cell.length_c   1.000
_cell.angle_alpha   90.00
_cell.angle_beta   90.00
_cell.angle_gamma   90.00
#
_symmetry.space_group_name_H-M   'P 1'
#
loop_
_entity.id
_entity.type
_entity.pdbx_description
1 polymer ?
#
loop_
_entity_poly.entity_id
_entity_poly.type
_entity_poly.pdbx_seq_one_letter_code
_entity_poly.pdbx_strand_id
1 'polypeptide(L)'
;MTRYYGVFASHHRLREHVIPRPAAPPPPPQLALDFALPDDPLASSPSSSPRPRRIAWAQLLARCFAIDITRCRKCGGRMRVLEVVSDADAIARILHGARAPPAPPPPGQVLLFA
;
A
#
# COMPACT_ATOMS: atom_id res chain seq x y z
N MET A 1 19.57 -4.83 17.00
CA MET A 1 20.29 -5.21 15.76
C MET A 1 19.57 -6.42 15.17
N THR A 2 18.91 -6.26 14.02
CA THR A 2 18.06 -7.32 13.44
C THR A 2 18.91 -8.25 12.57
N ARG A 3 18.91 -9.56 12.86
CA ARG A 3 19.54 -10.57 11.99
C ARG A 3 18.46 -11.35 11.25
N TYR A 4 18.58 -11.40 9.93
CA TYR A 4 17.69 -12.20 9.08
C TYR A 4 18.26 -13.60 8.89
N TYR A 5 17.41 -14.62 8.97
CA TYR A 5 17.76 -16.03 8.80
C TYR A 5 17.01 -16.65 7.61
N GLY A 6 17.46 -17.82 7.16
CA GLY A 6 16.83 -18.55 6.06
C GLY A 6 16.85 -17.77 4.75
N VAL A 7 15.74 -17.79 4.01
CA VAL A 7 15.61 -17.19 2.68
C VAL A 7 15.90 -15.67 2.67
N PHE A 8 15.66 -14.98 3.79
CA PHE A 8 15.92 -13.55 3.93
C PHE A 8 17.34 -13.22 4.41
N ALA A 9 18.20 -14.21 4.67
CA ALA A 9 19.58 -13.98 5.10
C ALA A 9 20.43 -13.31 4.00
N SER A 10 21.46 -12.55 4.42
CA SER A 10 22.33 -11.78 3.51
C SER A 10 23.00 -12.62 2.41
N HIS A 11 23.35 -13.88 2.74
CA HIS A 11 24.08 -14.80 1.86
C HIS A 11 23.24 -16.00 1.36
N HIS A 12 21.91 -15.93 1.44
CA HIS A 12 21.08 -17.06 1.00
C HIS A 12 21.10 -17.24 -0.52
N ARG A 13 21.20 -18.49 -1.01
CA ARG A 13 21.31 -18.81 -2.44
C ARG A 13 20.13 -18.28 -3.28
N LEU A 14 18.92 -18.27 -2.71
CA LEU A 14 17.71 -17.79 -3.40
C LEU A 14 17.56 -16.26 -3.42
N ARG A 15 18.51 -15.49 -2.89
CA ARG A 15 18.41 -14.03 -2.76
C ARG A 15 18.21 -13.32 -4.09
N GLU A 16 18.81 -13.83 -5.18
CA GLU A 16 18.64 -13.28 -6.53
C GLU A 16 17.20 -13.33 -7.05
N HIS A 17 16.40 -14.28 -6.56
CA HIS A 17 14.98 -14.43 -6.94
C HIS A 17 14.05 -13.56 -6.07
N VAL A 18 14.50 -13.18 -4.87
CA VAL A 18 13.73 -12.39 -3.90
C VAL A 18 13.96 -10.89 -4.09
N ILE A 19 15.18 -10.49 -4.47
CA ILE A 19 15.50 -9.08 -4.72
C ILE A 19 15.06 -8.73 -6.14
N PRO A 20 14.12 -7.79 -6.33
CA PRO A 20 13.77 -7.31 -7.65
C PRO A 20 15.01 -6.74 -8.33
N ARG A 21 15.40 -7.32 -9.47
CA ARG A 21 16.49 -6.76 -10.27
C ARG A 21 16.00 -5.46 -10.90
N PRO A 22 16.63 -4.31 -10.63
CA PRO A 22 16.23 -3.07 -11.29
C PRO A 22 16.40 -3.23 -12.80
N ALA A 23 15.36 -2.88 -13.56
CA ALA A 23 15.31 -3.02 -15.02
C ALA A 23 16.29 -2.09 -15.76
N ALA A 24 16.80 -1.07 -15.07
CA ALA A 24 17.80 -0.13 -15.57
C ALA A 24 18.97 -0.05 -14.57
N PRO A 25 20.21 0.21 -15.04
CA PRO A 25 21.31 0.49 -14.13
C PRO A 25 20.92 1.68 -13.23
N PRO A 26 21.15 1.59 -11.91
CA PRO A 26 20.85 2.69 -11.01
C PRO A 26 21.66 3.92 -11.46
N PRO A 27 21.11 5.14 -11.32
CA PRO A 27 21.88 6.34 -11.52
C PRO A 27 23.12 6.31 -10.62
N PRO A 28 24.24 6.94 -11.02
CA PRO A 28 25.46 6.95 -10.22
C PRO A 28 25.15 7.36 -8.78
N PRO A 29 25.74 6.69 -7.78
CA PRO A 29 25.43 6.92 -6.36
C PRO A 29 25.85 8.32 -5.88
N GLN A 30 26.62 9.02 -6.71
CA GLN A 30 27.13 10.35 -6.44
C GLN A 30 26.37 11.35 -7.30
N LEU A 31 25.73 12.32 -6.63
CA LEU A 31 25.25 13.54 -7.28
C LEU A 31 26.40 14.13 -8.07
N ALA A 32 26.15 14.53 -9.32
CA ALA A 32 27.11 15.30 -10.07
C ALA A 32 27.50 16.52 -9.22
N LEU A 33 28.81 16.73 -9.05
CA LEU A 33 29.31 17.96 -8.47
C LEU A 33 29.20 19.01 -9.56
N ASP A 34 28.04 19.66 -9.58
CA ASP A 34 27.74 20.75 -10.49
C ASP A 34 28.57 21.96 -10.05
N PHE A 35 29.81 22.05 -10.51
CA PHE A 35 30.48 23.36 -10.58
C PHE A 35 29.77 24.14 -11.67
N ALA A 36 28.65 24.77 -11.31
CA ALA A 36 27.89 25.62 -12.20
C ALA A 36 28.82 26.74 -12.71
N LEU A 37 29.22 26.64 -13.97
CA LEU A 37 29.44 27.84 -14.77
C LEU A 37 28.05 28.39 -15.08
N PRO A 38 27.79 29.69 -14.83
CA PRO A 38 26.47 30.26 -15.05
C PRO A 38 26.13 30.21 -16.55
N ASP A 39 24.87 29.88 -16.82
CA ASP A 39 24.18 29.85 -18.12
C ASP A 39 24.21 28.54 -18.92
N ASP A 40 23.35 27.59 -18.53
CA ASP A 40 22.70 26.71 -19.50
C ASP A 40 21.21 26.47 -19.13
N PRO A 41 20.24 26.98 -19.91
CA PRO A 41 18.82 26.95 -19.57
C PRO A 41 18.13 25.60 -19.81
N LEU A 42 18.84 24.54 -20.23
CA LEU A 42 18.22 23.26 -20.61
C LEU A 42 18.25 22.16 -19.53
N ALA A 43 18.73 22.44 -18.31
CA ALA A 43 18.82 21.44 -17.24
C ALA A 43 17.55 21.32 -16.39
N SER A 44 16.37 21.28 -17.01
CA SER A 44 15.11 20.97 -16.29
C SER A 44 14.85 19.47 -16.32
N SER A 45 15.66 18.70 -15.57
CA SER A 45 15.32 17.31 -15.26
C SER A 45 14.08 17.30 -14.36
N PRO A 46 13.07 16.43 -14.59
CA PRO A 46 11.94 16.34 -13.69
C PRO A 46 12.47 15.90 -12.33
N SER A 47 12.44 16.83 -11.37
CA SER A 47 12.82 16.55 -10.00
C SER A 47 12.00 15.34 -9.54
N SER A 48 12.69 14.23 -9.26
CA SER A 48 12.05 13.08 -8.65
C SER A 48 11.58 13.57 -7.28
N SER A 49 10.28 13.89 -7.17
CA SER A 49 9.72 14.37 -5.92
C SER A 49 10.15 13.39 -4.82
N PRO A 50 10.76 13.85 -3.72
CA PRO A 50 11.20 12.94 -2.67
C PRO A 50 10.00 12.13 -2.23
N ARG A 51 10.02 10.81 -2.51
CA ARG A 51 8.93 9.91 -2.12
C ARG A 51 8.71 10.13 -0.62
N PRO A 52 7.47 10.39 -0.18
CA PRO A 52 7.22 10.69 1.22
C PRO A 52 7.78 9.54 2.07
N ARG A 53 8.68 9.87 3.00
CA ARG A 53 9.35 8.88 3.88
C ARG A 53 8.36 8.08 4.73
N ARG A 54 7.14 8.59 4.92
CA ARG A 54 6.07 7.95 5.68
C ARG A 54 4.91 7.61 4.73
N ILE A 55 4.59 6.32 4.67
CA ILE A 55 3.43 5.77 3.96
C ILE A 55 2.30 5.62 4.99
N ALA A 56 1.06 5.95 4.63
CA ALA A 56 -0.09 5.74 5.51
C ALA A 56 -0.26 4.23 5.78
N TRP A 57 -0.60 3.85 7.01
CA TRP A 57 -0.76 2.43 7.38
C TRP A 57 -1.76 1.68 6.49
N ALA A 58 -2.84 2.35 6.06
CA ALA A 58 -3.82 1.79 5.13
C ALA A 58 -3.20 1.43 3.77
N GLN A 59 -2.28 2.27 3.26
CA GLN A 59 -1.54 1.98 2.02
C GLN A 59 -0.53 0.85 2.22
N LEU A 60 0.04 0.71 3.42
CA LEU A 60 0.88 -0.44 3.75
C LEU A 60 0.09 -1.75 3.74
N LEU A 61 -1.14 -1.76 4.26
CA LEU A 61 -2.01 -2.93 4.19
C LEU A 61 -2.31 -3.34 2.74
N ALA A 62 -2.61 -2.37 1.89
CA ALA A 62 -2.85 -2.62 0.47
C ALA A 62 -1.60 -3.20 -0.22
N ARG A 63 -0.42 -2.69 0.11
CA ARG A 63 0.84 -3.12 -0.51
C ARG A 63 1.33 -4.48 -0.02
N CYS A 64 1.25 -4.75 1.28
CA CYS A 64 1.83 -5.96 1.88
C CYS A 64 0.84 -7.13 1.89
N PHE A 65 -0.45 -6.85 2.06
CA PHE A 65 -1.49 -7.87 2.25
C PHE A 65 -2.57 -7.85 1.17
N ALA A 66 -2.49 -6.95 0.18
CA ALA A 66 -3.55 -6.74 -0.80
C ALA A 66 -4.92 -6.37 -0.18
N ILE A 67 -4.90 -5.76 1.02
CA ILE A 67 -6.11 -5.31 1.73
C ILE A 67 -6.25 -3.79 1.58
N ASP A 68 -7.19 -3.33 0.77
CA ASP A 68 -7.52 -1.90 0.63
C ASP A 68 -8.79 -1.54 1.43
N ILE A 69 -8.59 -0.98 2.61
CA ILE A 69 -9.68 -0.50 3.49
C ILE A 69 -10.25 0.86 3.06
N THR A 70 -9.61 1.54 2.11
CA THR A 70 -10.06 2.84 1.58
C THR A 70 -11.03 2.68 0.42
N ARG A 71 -11.35 1.43 0.05
CA ARG A 71 -12.29 1.10 -1.01
C ARG A 71 -13.38 0.16 -0.51
N CYS A 72 -14.64 0.51 -0.77
CA CYS A 72 -15.77 -0.34 -0.41
C CYS A 72 -15.77 -1.62 -1.25
N ARG A 73 -15.81 -2.79 -0.60
CA ARG A 73 -15.87 -4.09 -1.30
C ARG A 73 -17.19 -4.35 -2.04
N LYS A 74 -18.27 -3.64 -1.68
CA LYS A 74 -19.59 -3.81 -2.31
C LYS A 74 -19.77 -2.96 -3.56
N CYS A 75 -19.45 -1.66 -3.48
CA CYS A 75 -19.70 -0.70 -4.56
C CYS A 75 -18.43 -0.12 -5.19
N GLY A 76 -17.24 -0.41 -4.66
CA GLY A 76 -15.98 0.13 -5.16
C GLY A 76 -15.74 1.61 -4.85
N GLY A 77 -16.64 2.26 -4.12
CA GLY A 77 -16.53 3.67 -3.72
C GLY A 77 -15.39 3.94 -2.74
N ARG A 78 -14.91 5.19 -2.70
CA ARG A 78 -13.85 5.64 -1.78
C ARG A 78 -14.40 5.80 -0.36
N MET A 79 -13.67 5.26 0.61
CA MET A 79 -13.97 5.31 2.05
C MET A 79 -12.87 6.08 2.77
N ARG A 80 -13.22 6.69 3.92
CA ARG A 80 -12.28 7.37 4.82
C ARG A 80 -12.28 6.67 6.17
N VAL A 81 -11.11 6.52 6.77
CA VAL A 81 -10.99 6.03 8.15
C VAL A 81 -11.36 7.18 9.09
N LEU A 82 -12.34 6.96 9.95
CA LEU A 82 -12.78 7.95 10.94
C LEU A 82 -12.08 7.74 12.29
N GLU A 83 -12.02 6.49 12.76
CA GLU A 83 -11.46 6.13 14.05
C GLU A 83 -10.85 4.71 13.99
N VAL A 84 -9.84 4.45 14.82
CA VAL A 84 -9.27 3.12 15.05
C VAL A 84 -9.54 2.76 16.50
N VAL A 85 -10.29 1.68 16.72
CA VAL A 85 -10.77 1.28 18.04
C VAL A 85 -10.16 -0.07 18.38
N SER A 86 -9.42 -0.14 19.48
CA SER A 86 -8.73 -1.36 19.95
C SER A 86 -9.30 -1.92 21.26
N ASP A 87 -10.13 -1.14 21.96
CA ASP A 87 -10.78 -1.55 23.21
C ASP A 87 -12.07 -2.33 22.93
N ALA A 88 -12.27 -3.44 23.65
CA ALA A 88 -13.38 -4.35 23.42
C ALA A 88 -14.75 -3.72 23.72
N ASP A 89 -14.85 -2.97 24.81
CA ASP A 89 -16.09 -2.30 25.22
C ASP A 89 -16.44 -1.18 24.25
N ALA A 90 -15.44 -0.45 23.74
CA ALA A 90 -15.62 0.55 22.70
C ALA A 90 -16.11 -0.06 21.38
N ILE A 91 -15.55 -1.20 20.96
CA ILE A 91 -16.02 -1.92 19.77
C ILE A 91 -17.49 -2.33 19.96
N ALA A 92 -17.85 -2.91 21.11
CA ALA A 92 -19.21 -3.34 21.39
C ALA A 92 -20.21 -2.18 21.33
N ARG A 93 -19.89 -1.03 21.96
CA ARG A 93 -20.73 0.17 21.92
C ARG A 93 -20.97 0.67 20.49
N ILE A 94 -19.93 0.72 19.67
CA ILE A 94 -20.04 1.18 18.27
C ILE A 94 -20.87 0.20 17.46
N LEU A 95 -20.67 -1.10 17.63
CA LEU A 95 -21.43 -2.13 16.91
C LEU A 95 -22.90 -2.16 17.32
N HIS A 96 -23.20 -2.00 18.61
CA HIS A 96 -24.58 -1.92 19.10
C HIS A 96 -25.32 -0.67 18.62
N GLY A 97 -24.62 0.46 18.47
CA GLY A 97 -25.20 1.69 17.92
C GLY A 97 -25.28 1.71 16.39
N ALA A 98 -24.57 0.82 15.69
CA ALA A 98 -24.53 0.80 14.23
C ALA A 98 -25.76 0.12 13.64
N ARG A 99 -26.45 0.80 12.72
CA ARG A 99 -27.53 0.19 11.93
C ARG A 99 -26.92 -0.91 11.05
N ALA A 100 -27.51 -2.10 11.07
CA ALA A 100 -27.10 -3.19 10.18
C ALA A 100 -27.12 -2.73 8.72
N PRO A 101 -26.12 -3.11 7.90
CA PRO A 101 -26.15 -2.82 6.47
C PRO A 101 -27.43 -3.44 5.86
N PRO A 102 -28.03 -2.79 4.83
CA PRO A 102 -29.23 -3.32 4.21
C PRO A 102 -28.98 -4.76 3.75
N ALA A 103 -29.87 -5.66 4.16
CA ALA A 103 -29.81 -7.06 3.77
C ALA A 103 -29.93 -7.16 2.24
N PRO A 104 -29.10 -7.99 1.56
CA PRO A 104 -29.33 -8.28 0.16
C PRO A 104 -30.73 -8.91 0.01
N PRO A 105 -31.44 -8.65 -1.10
CA PRO A 105 -32.71 -9.32 -1.35
C PRO A 105 -32.51 -10.85 -1.30
N PRO A 106 -33.48 -11.61 -0.77
CA PRO A 106 -33.37 -13.06 -0.76
C PRO A 106 -33.10 -13.56 -2.19
N PRO A 107 -32.21 -14.55 -2.38
CA PRO A 107 -32.02 -15.13 -3.70
C PRO A 107 -33.37 -15.64 -4.16
N GLY A 108 -33.92 -15.02 -5.21
CA GLY A 108 -35.15 -15.48 -5.83
C GLY A 108 -34.96 -16.95 -6.16
N GLN A 109 -35.84 -17.81 -5.64
CA GLN A 109 -35.88 -19.21 -6.03
C GLN A 109 -36.09 -19.22 -7.55
N VAL A 110 -35.02 -19.46 -8.31
CA VAL A 110 -35.15 -19.75 -9.73
C VAL A 110 -35.79 -21.13 -9.75
N LEU A 111 -37.11 -21.16 -9.90
CA LEU A 111 -37.85 -22.38 -10.17
C LEU A 111 -37.39 -22.85 -11.56
N LEU A 112 -36.36 -23.70 -11.56
CA LEU A 112 -35.86 -24.43 -12.72
C LEU A 112 -36.82 -25.56 -13.09
N PHE A 113 -38.08 -25.24 -13.38
CA PHE A 113 -39.04 -26.16 -13.99
C PHE A 113 -40.05 -25.39 -14.82
N ALA A 114 -39.77 -25.27 -16.13
CA ALA A 114 -40.75 -25.24 -17.23
C ALA A 114 -39.99 -25.48 -18.54
#